data_AF-A0A7Z9VFF1-F1
#
_entry.id   AF-A0A7Z9VFF1-F1
#
_cell.length_a   1.000
_cell.length_b   1.000
_cell.length_c   1.000
_cell.angle_alpha   90.00
_cell.angle_beta   90.00
_cell.angle_gamma   90.00
#
_symmetry.space_group_name_H-M   'P 1'
#
loop_
_entity.id
_entity.type
_entity.pdbx_description
1 polymer ?
#
loop_
_entity_poly.entity_id
_entity_poly.type
_entity_poly.pdbx_seq_one_letter_code
_entity_poly.pdbx_strand_id
1 'polypeptide(L)'
;TNIDTVPAGRFHGKMVVSMRPLKPAEAIQAIQITARFPGVHGAPVHLGLPHQIGVDDLEKTFAGDRPRMKEGEIPLFWACGVTPQVAVEQARPPICITHAPGCMVITDLPNSSLAVI
;
A
#
# COMPACT_ATOMS: atom_id res chain seq x y z
N THR A 1 -8.44 -5.05 -0.79
CA THR A 1 -8.85 -5.42 0.59
C THR A 1 -10.35 -5.26 0.71
N ASN A 2 -10.93 -5.52 1.89
CA ASN A 2 -12.31 -5.16 2.21
C ASN A 2 -12.48 -3.71 2.73
N ILE A 3 -11.38 -2.95 2.88
CA ILE A 3 -11.35 -1.58 3.40
C ILE A 3 -11.78 -0.59 2.32
N ASP A 4 -12.83 0.19 2.55
CA ASP A 4 -13.27 1.25 1.65
C ASP A 4 -12.41 2.50 1.79
N THR A 5 -12.14 3.19 0.66
CA THR A 5 -11.61 4.55 0.70
C THR A 5 -12.71 5.53 1.07
N VAL A 6 -12.33 6.68 1.63
CA VAL A 6 -13.27 7.80 1.79
C VAL A 6 -13.67 8.29 0.39
N PRO A 7 -14.96 8.30 0.04
CA PRO A 7 -15.40 8.69 -1.30
C PRO A 7 -15.24 10.20 -1.54
N ALA A 8 -14.95 10.58 -2.78
CA ALA A 8 -14.88 11.96 -3.24
C ALA A 8 -15.60 12.10 -4.59
N GLY A 9 -16.87 12.50 -4.55
CA GLY A 9 -17.73 12.51 -5.74
C GLY A 9 -17.84 11.11 -6.35
N ARG A 10 -17.53 10.98 -7.65
CA ARG A 10 -17.54 9.69 -8.35
C ARG A 10 -16.34 8.79 -8.06
N PHE A 11 -15.33 9.27 -7.33
CA PHE A 11 -14.15 8.49 -6.99
C PHE A 11 -14.39 7.75 -5.69
N HIS A 12 -14.42 6.42 -5.76
CA HIS A 12 -14.54 5.52 -4.62
C HIS A 12 -13.95 4.15 -4.97
N GLY A 13 -13.61 3.35 -3.99
CA GLY A 13 -13.10 2.00 -4.22
C GLY A 13 -12.57 1.33 -2.96
N LYS A 14 -12.06 0.12 -3.13
CA LYS A 14 -11.36 -0.60 -2.06
C LYS A 14 -9.89 -0.18 -2.04
N MET A 15 -9.33 -0.04 -0.84
CA MET A 15 -7.90 0.22 -0.66
C MET A 15 -7.08 -0.94 -1.23
N VAL A 16 -6.09 -0.61 -2.05
CA VAL A 16 -5.07 -1.57 -2.49
C VAL A 16 -3.90 -1.47 -1.52
N VAL A 17 -3.38 -2.62 -1.10
CA VAL A 17 -2.25 -2.69 -0.18
C VAL A 17 -1.06 -3.36 -0.83
N SER A 18 0.14 -2.90 -0.48
CA SER A 18 1.38 -3.64 -0.71
C SER A 18 1.73 -4.40 0.55
N MET A 19 2.24 -5.63 0.42
CA MET A 19 2.58 -6.48 1.55
C MET A 19 4.08 -6.75 1.57
N ARG A 20 4.70 -6.70 2.75
CA ARG A 20 6.08 -7.17 2.96
C ARG A 20 6.14 -8.15 4.14
N PRO A 21 6.77 -9.32 3.97
CA PRO A 21 7.01 -10.24 5.06
C PRO A 21 8.20 -9.75 5.90
N LEU A 22 8.03 -9.67 7.21
CA LEU A 22 9.07 -9.18 8.13
C LEU A 22 9.09 -10.00 9.41
N LYS A 23 10.25 -10.21 10.00
CA LYS A 23 10.31 -10.77 11.36
C LYS A 23 9.70 -9.79 12.37
N PRO A 24 9.22 -10.25 13.55
CA PRO A 24 8.59 -9.37 14.54
C PRO A 24 9.43 -8.14 14.92
N ALA A 25 10.74 -8.31 15.11
CA ALA A 25 11.65 -7.20 15.42
C ALA A 25 11.77 -6.19 14.25
N GLU A 26 11.86 -6.70 13.02
CA GLU A 26 11.92 -5.89 11.80
C GLU A 26 10.59 -5.17 11.55
N ALA A 27 9.47 -5.80 11.86
CA ALA A 27 8.14 -5.19 11.76
C ALA A 27 7.99 -3.99 12.70
N ILE A 28 8.44 -4.12 13.96
CA ILE A 28 8.47 -3.00 14.92
C ILE A 28 9.29 -1.84 14.35
N GLN A 29 10.50 -2.15 13.86
CA GLN A 29 11.37 -1.15 13.27
C GLN A 29 10.76 -0.50 12.02
N ALA A 30 10.16 -1.29 11.14
CA ALA A 30 9.51 -0.81 9.93
C ALA A 30 8.34 0.13 10.24
N ILE A 31 7.52 -0.19 11.26
CA ILE A 31 6.46 0.70 11.74
C ILE A 31 7.05 2.03 12.21
N GLN A 32 8.06 1.99 13.09
CA GLN A 32 8.67 3.20 13.64
C GLN A 32 9.31 4.08 12.55
N ILE A 33 9.97 3.48 11.57
CA ILE A 33 10.59 4.21 10.46
C ILE A 33 9.52 4.81 9.55
N THR A 34 8.56 4.01 9.09
CA THR A 34 7.62 4.42 8.04
C THR A 34 6.53 5.36 8.54
N ALA A 35 6.15 5.27 9.82
CA ALA A 35 5.18 6.18 10.44
C ALA A 35 5.61 7.65 10.41
N ARG A 36 6.92 7.92 10.32
CA ARG A 36 7.46 9.29 10.22
C ARG A 36 7.20 9.95 8.87
N PHE A 37 6.77 9.20 7.85
CA PHE A 37 6.61 9.69 6.47
C PHE A 37 5.16 9.51 5.94
N PRO A 38 4.14 10.14 6.56
CA PRO A 38 2.73 9.94 6.18
C PRO A 38 2.40 10.38 4.75
N GLY A 39 3.17 11.32 4.17
CA GLY A 39 3.00 11.76 2.78
C GLY A 39 3.63 10.83 1.73
N VAL A 40 4.28 9.75 2.16
CA VAL A 40 4.94 8.77 1.28
C VAL A 40 4.28 7.39 1.45
N HIS A 41 4.90 6.48 2.22
CA HIS A 41 4.29 5.19 2.57
C HIS A 41 3.42 5.27 3.81
N GLY A 42 3.81 6.10 4.78
CA GLY A 42 3.19 6.17 6.10
C GLY A 42 3.31 4.87 6.92
N ALA A 43 2.61 4.84 8.05
CA ALA A 43 2.51 3.64 8.87
C ALA A 43 1.77 2.52 8.10
N PRO A 44 2.03 1.23 8.42
CA PRO A 44 1.24 0.13 7.88
C PRO A 44 -0.24 0.30 8.26
N VAL A 45 -1.13 -0.07 7.34
CA VAL A 45 -2.58 -0.08 7.57
C VAL A 45 -3.04 -1.37 8.26
N HIS A 46 -2.23 -2.43 8.20
CA HIS A 46 -2.51 -3.71 8.86
C HIS A 46 -1.25 -4.51 9.14
N LEU A 47 -1.29 -5.39 10.15
CA LEU A 47 -0.22 -6.29 10.54
C LEU A 47 -0.78 -7.66 10.92
N GLY A 48 -0.14 -8.72 10.44
CA GLY A 48 -0.50 -10.10 10.81
C GLY A 48 -1.70 -10.59 10.00
N LEU A 49 -2.81 -10.89 10.68
CA LEU A 49 -3.92 -11.71 10.18
C LEU A 49 -4.55 -11.15 8.86
N PRO A 50 -4.20 -11.67 7.66
CA PRO A 50 -4.57 -11.02 6.39
C PRO A 50 -6.08 -11.03 6.11
N HIS A 51 -6.79 -12.07 6.57
CA HIS A 51 -8.23 -12.20 6.39
C HIS A 51 -9.03 -11.06 7.03
N GLN A 52 -8.49 -10.39 8.07
CA GLN A 52 -9.16 -9.25 8.71
C GLN A 52 -9.33 -8.07 7.74
N ILE A 53 -8.46 -7.97 6.73
CA ILE A 53 -8.54 -6.97 5.66
C ILE A 53 -9.05 -7.57 4.33
N GLY A 54 -9.68 -8.75 4.38
CA GLY A 54 -10.23 -9.42 3.20
C GLY A 54 -9.16 -9.94 2.24
N VAL A 55 -7.99 -10.35 2.76
CA VAL A 55 -6.96 -11.06 2.00
C VAL A 55 -6.97 -12.52 2.47
N ASP A 56 -7.63 -13.38 1.72
CA ASP A 56 -7.80 -14.81 2.09
C ASP A 56 -6.62 -15.68 1.66
N ASP A 57 -5.87 -15.24 0.64
CA ASP A 57 -4.77 -15.98 0.04
C ASP A 57 -3.67 -15.00 -0.40
N LEU A 58 -2.50 -15.09 0.24
CA LEU A 58 -1.35 -14.22 -0.05
C LEU A 58 -0.72 -14.50 -1.42
N GLU A 59 -0.93 -15.69 -1.99
CA GLU A 59 -0.41 -16.06 -3.30
C GLU A 59 -1.25 -15.48 -4.45
N LYS A 60 -2.48 -15.02 -4.15
CA LYS A 60 -3.36 -14.33 -5.10
C LYS A 60 -3.15 -12.83 -5.04
N THR A 61 -2.15 -12.34 -5.77
CA THR A 61 -1.84 -10.92 -5.85
C THR A 61 -2.75 -10.20 -6.84
N PHE A 62 -3.23 -9.00 -6.46
CA PHE A 62 -3.96 -8.11 -7.37
C PHE A 62 -3.02 -7.55 -8.45
N ALA A 63 -1.80 -7.21 -8.06
CA ALA A 63 -0.74 -6.73 -8.95
C ALA A 63 0.63 -7.04 -8.34
N GLY A 64 1.64 -7.23 -9.19
CA GLY A 64 3.02 -7.49 -8.80
C GLY A 64 3.31 -8.95 -8.44
N ASP A 65 4.53 -9.16 -7.96
CA ASP A 65 5.06 -10.49 -7.67
C ASP A 65 4.44 -11.11 -6.41
N ARG A 66 4.39 -12.44 -6.41
CA ARG A 66 3.94 -13.20 -5.24
C ARG A 66 4.92 -13.03 -4.07
N PRO A 67 4.41 -12.79 -2.86
CA PRO A 67 5.27 -12.70 -1.69
C PRO A 67 5.90 -14.06 -1.38
N ARG A 68 7.14 -14.06 -0.91
CA ARG A 68 7.79 -15.26 -0.35
C ARG A 68 7.93 -15.10 1.15
N MET A 69 7.03 -15.76 1.89
CA MET A 69 7.11 -15.83 3.36
C MET A 69 8.17 -16.85 3.78
N LYS A 70 8.99 -16.50 4.76
CA LYS A 70 9.87 -17.42 5.49
C LYS A 70 9.31 -17.73 6.87
N GLU A 71 9.84 -18.77 7.48
CA GLU A 71 9.49 -19.17 8.84
C GLU A 71 9.68 -18.00 9.83
N GLY A 72 8.66 -17.78 10.67
CA GLY A 72 8.64 -16.71 11.67
C GLY A 72 8.42 -15.29 11.14
N GLU A 73 8.20 -15.09 9.83
CA GLU A 73 7.82 -13.78 9.28
C GLU A 73 6.32 -13.51 9.43
N ILE A 74 5.96 -12.25 9.66
CA ILE A 74 4.60 -11.74 9.70
C ILE A 74 4.36 -10.80 8.51
N PRO A 75 3.20 -10.85 7.85
CA PRO A 75 2.89 -9.95 6.75
C PRO A 75 2.47 -8.58 7.30
N LEU A 76 3.14 -7.52 6.81
CA LEU A 76 2.75 -6.14 7.06
C LEU A 76 2.21 -5.52 5.77
N PHE A 77 1.14 -4.74 5.89
CA PHE A 77 0.42 -4.16 4.77
C PHE A 77 0.45 -2.64 4.81
N TRP A 78 0.85 -1.99 3.72
CA TRP A 78 0.82 -0.53 3.55
C TRP A 78 -0.16 -0.15 2.46
N ALA A 79 -0.80 1.01 2.58
CA ALA A 79 -1.57 1.58 1.48
C ALA A 79 -0.68 1.71 0.22
N CYS A 80 -1.20 1.31 -0.93
CA CYS A 80 -0.47 1.29 -2.18
C CYS A 80 -0.94 2.41 -3.11
N GLY A 81 0.01 3.05 -3.82
CA GLY A 81 -0.25 4.02 -4.89
C GLY A 81 -0.99 3.46 -6.11
N VAL A 82 -1.36 2.17 -6.09
CA VAL A 82 -2.27 1.54 -7.06
C VAL A 82 -3.74 1.75 -6.68
N THR A 83 -4.06 2.15 -5.44
CA THR A 83 -5.45 2.45 -5.01
C THR A 83 -6.17 3.45 -5.93
N PRO A 84 -5.52 4.54 -6.41
CA PRO A 84 -6.13 5.43 -7.39
C PRO A 84 -6.54 4.74 -8.71
N GLN A 85 -5.91 3.65 -9.12
CA GLN A 85 -6.31 2.90 -10.33
C GLN A 85 -7.69 2.28 -10.14
N VAL A 86 -7.94 1.65 -9.00
CA VAL A 86 -9.28 1.13 -8.63
C VAL A 86 -10.31 2.25 -8.60
N ALA A 87 -9.98 3.39 -7.99
CA ALA A 87 -10.89 4.53 -7.93
C ALA A 87 -11.20 5.13 -9.30
N VAL A 88 -10.21 5.17 -10.21
CA VAL A 88 -10.36 5.65 -11.59
C VAL A 88 -11.22 4.69 -12.42
N GLU A 89 -11.01 3.38 -12.28
CA GLU A 89 -11.82 2.35 -12.96
C GLU A 89 -13.30 2.49 -12.59
N GLN A 90 -13.61 2.74 -11.31
CA GLN A 90 -14.97 3.00 -10.86
C GLN A 90 -15.51 4.34 -11.38
N ALA A 91 -14.70 5.41 -11.32
CA ALA A 91 -15.10 6.76 -11.71
C ALA A 91 -15.31 6.93 -13.23
N ARG A 92 -14.66 6.10 -14.06
CA ARG A 92 -14.73 6.12 -15.53
C ARG A 92 -14.61 7.54 -16.13
N PRO A 93 -13.49 8.25 -15.88
CA PRO A 93 -13.27 9.54 -16.51
C PRO A 93 -13.15 9.41 -18.04
N PRO A 94 -13.53 10.45 -18.81
CA PRO A 94 -13.34 10.44 -20.26
C PRO A 94 -11.86 10.36 -20.66
N ILE A 95 -10.96 10.79 -19.79
CA ILE A 95 -9.50 10.69 -19.94
C ILE A 95 -8.84 10.47 -18.58
N CYS A 96 -7.84 9.59 -18.53
CA CYS A 96 -6.93 9.42 -17.39
C CYS A 96 -5.53 9.09 -17.91
N ILE A 97 -4.51 9.75 -17.36
CA ILE A 97 -3.10 9.51 -17.68
C ILE A 97 -2.39 9.13 -16.40
N THR A 98 -1.63 8.02 -16.43
CA THR A 98 -0.87 7.51 -15.29
C THR A 98 0.54 7.12 -15.73
N HIS A 99 1.43 6.87 -14.77
CA HIS A 99 2.72 6.27 -15.04
C HIS A 99 2.58 4.77 -15.36
N ALA A 100 3.53 4.21 -16.12
CA ALA A 100 3.67 2.76 -16.25
C ALA A 100 4.27 2.17 -14.95
N PRO A 101 3.94 0.93 -14.58
CA PRO A 101 4.56 0.27 -13.42
C PRO A 101 6.09 0.30 -13.49
N GLY A 102 6.73 0.73 -12.39
CA GLY A 102 8.20 0.88 -12.33
C GLY A 102 8.77 2.16 -12.97
N CYS A 103 7.92 2.99 -13.60
CA CYS A 103 8.33 4.24 -14.25
C CYS A 103 7.80 5.46 -13.49
N MET A 104 8.09 5.56 -12.19
CA MET A 104 7.65 6.68 -11.36
C MET A 104 8.38 7.99 -11.68
N VAL A 105 7.79 9.12 -11.30
CA VAL A 105 8.42 10.44 -11.39
C VAL A 105 9.45 10.58 -10.27
N ILE A 106 10.70 10.88 -10.63
CA ILE A 106 11.76 11.22 -9.68
C ILE A 106 11.74 12.74 -9.47
N THR A 107 11.69 13.16 -8.20
CA THR A 107 11.66 14.58 -7.81
C THR A 107 12.96 14.98 -7.14
N ASP A 108 13.22 16.29 -7.04
CA ASP A 108 14.36 16.83 -6.26
C ASP A 108 14.10 16.87 -4.74
N LEU A 109 12.92 16.44 -4.27
CA LEU A 109 12.58 16.39 -2.85
C LEU A 109 13.30 15.22 -2.16
N PRO A 110 14.18 15.47 -1.18
CA PRO A 110 14.79 14.40 -0.41
C PRO A 110 13.78 13.83 0.59
N ASN A 111 13.73 12.50 0.74
CA ASN A 111 12.82 11.85 1.71
C ASN A 111 12.96 12.41 3.13
N SER A 112 14.17 12.79 3.56
CA SER A 112 14.41 13.38 4.87
C SER A 112 13.62 14.67 5.12
N SER A 113 13.30 15.43 4.07
CA SER A 113 12.46 16.64 4.18
C SER A 113 10.97 16.35 4.38
N LEU A 114 10.55 15.10 4.20
CA LEU A 114 9.15 14.66 4.29
C LEU A 114 8.83 14.00 5.65
N ALA A 115 9.79 13.91 6.56
CA ALA A 115 9.59 13.38 7.90
C ALA A 115 8.79 14.36 8.77
N VAL A 116 7.82 13.87 9.54
CA VAL A 116 6.98 14.68 10.44
C VAL A 116 7.26 14.47 11.93
N ILE A 117 8.20 13.57 12.27
CA ILE A 117 8.67 13.27 13.64
C ILE A 117 10.19 13.19 13.66
#